data_AF-A0A4Q2XH15-F1
#
_entry.id   AF-A0A4Q2XH15-F1
#
_cell.length_a   1.000
_cell.length_b   1.000
_cell.length_c   1.000
_cell.angle_alpha   90.00
_cell.angle_beta   90.00
_cell.angle_gamma   90.00
#
_symmetry.space_group_name_H-M   'P 1'
#
loop_
_entity.id
_entity.type
_entity.pdbx_description
1 polymer ?
#
loop_
_entity_poly.entity_id
_entity_poly.type
_entity_poly.pdbx_seq_one_letter_code
_entity_poly.pdbx_strand_id
1 'polypeptide(L)'
;MKFRNKVSLLAFALLASGIVSSQAAVVSLPADGDVFIGFRATAGNGSSLSYVVNLGQYSQFSGQGAGTTVNLSGIGNIGSDLSTIFGAGWNTSANVKWGIFGRDDQGTVALYSSREQATVGTTGPAWGARSQTQRQSTSSRVGTVIFGTNGYNGSQSTLNSTVGVILENTVNGTPNQSSYAYQVTSGVTDFGTTSGWNDIEGDFGNGVAGTALDLFRTSSAGVDTPGFFTIGSGGALSFTAVPEPSAMLLGAAGTLLLVTRRRRSLASA
;
A
#
# COMPACT_ATOMS: atom_id res chain seq x y z
N MET A 1 10.44 -71.16 41.81
CA MET A 1 10.77 -70.28 40.68
C MET A 1 9.71 -69.18 40.59
N LYS A 2 10.14 -67.92 40.57
CA LYS A 2 9.32 -66.70 40.57
C LYS A 2 9.10 -66.23 39.13
N PHE A 3 7.86 -66.01 38.72
CA PHE A 3 7.56 -65.11 37.59
C PHE A 3 6.46 -64.13 38.00
N ARG A 4 6.85 -62.86 38.10
CA ARG A 4 5.99 -61.71 38.43
C ARG A 4 5.49 -61.11 37.13
N ASN A 5 4.22 -61.28 36.80
CA ASN A 5 3.58 -60.55 35.71
C ASN A 5 3.26 -59.12 36.17
N LYS A 6 4.02 -58.15 35.66
CA LYS A 6 3.69 -56.72 35.77
C LYS A 6 2.83 -56.37 34.56
N VAL A 7 1.53 -56.20 34.77
CA VAL A 7 0.63 -55.64 33.76
C VAL A 7 0.80 -54.13 33.80
N SER A 8 1.42 -53.56 32.77
CA SER A 8 1.56 -52.11 32.58
C SER A 8 0.23 -51.50 32.19
N LEU A 9 -0.28 -50.58 33.02
CA LEU A 9 -1.35 -49.65 32.66
C LEU A 9 -0.88 -48.76 31.50
N LEU A 10 -1.55 -48.85 30.36
CA LEU A 10 -1.39 -47.90 29.26
C LEU A 10 -2.46 -46.80 29.43
N ALA A 11 -2.07 -45.66 29.98
CA ALA A 11 -2.94 -44.49 30.06
C ALA A 11 -2.95 -43.75 28.72
N PHE A 12 -4.07 -43.79 28.01
CA PHE A 12 -4.31 -42.97 26.82
C PHE A 12 -4.65 -41.55 27.29
N ALA A 13 -3.68 -40.63 27.24
CA ALA A 13 -3.95 -39.20 27.39
C ALA A 13 -4.49 -38.67 26.04
N LEU A 14 -5.81 -38.54 25.91
CA LEU A 14 -6.41 -37.74 24.84
C LEU A 14 -6.09 -36.25 25.12
N LEU A 15 -5.06 -35.73 24.46
CA LEU A 15 -4.89 -34.29 24.28
C LEU A 15 -5.94 -33.81 23.28
N ALA A 16 -7.09 -33.38 23.80
CA ALA A 16 -8.04 -32.58 23.05
C ALA A 16 -7.41 -31.19 22.82
N SER A 17 -6.58 -31.08 21.78
CA SER A 17 -6.16 -29.79 21.25
C SER A 17 -7.41 -29.11 20.69
N GLY A 18 -8.05 -28.29 21.53
CA GLY A 18 -9.14 -27.43 21.09
C GLY A 18 -8.63 -26.56 19.96
N ILE A 19 -9.08 -26.86 18.74
CA ILE A 19 -8.87 -26.01 17.57
C ILE A 19 -9.69 -24.75 17.86
N VAL A 20 -9.05 -23.75 18.46
CA VAL A 20 -9.57 -22.39 18.43
C VAL A 20 -9.56 -21.99 16.96
N SER A 21 -10.71 -22.09 16.31
CA SER A 21 -10.92 -21.44 15.02
C SER A 21 -10.83 -19.95 15.27
N SER A 22 -9.67 -19.36 14.98
CA SER A 22 -9.54 -17.91 14.83
C SER A 22 -10.47 -17.51 13.71
N GLN A 23 -11.68 -17.04 14.04
CA GLN A 23 -12.61 -16.56 13.03
C GLN A 23 -12.12 -15.20 12.53
N ALA A 24 -12.11 -15.01 11.22
CA ALA A 24 -11.88 -13.72 10.60
C ALA A 24 -12.84 -12.67 11.20
N ALA A 25 -12.30 -11.56 11.68
CA ALA A 25 -13.09 -10.45 12.19
C ALA A 25 -13.45 -9.51 11.04
N VAL A 26 -14.56 -8.77 11.16
CA VAL A 26 -14.84 -7.67 10.24
C VAL A 26 -13.78 -6.59 10.46
N VAL A 27 -13.22 -6.04 9.37
CA VAL A 27 -12.24 -4.95 9.48
C VAL A 27 -12.83 -3.74 10.18
N SER A 28 -12.00 -3.01 10.92
CA SER A 28 -12.42 -1.74 11.52
C SER A 28 -12.84 -0.74 10.44
N LEU A 29 -13.82 0.11 10.75
CA LEU A 29 -14.27 1.17 9.86
C LEU A 29 -13.06 2.04 9.46
N PRO A 30 -12.76 2.17 8.14
CA PRO A 30 -11.72 3.07 7.67
C PRO A 30 -11.97 4.52 8.07
N ALA A 31 -10.89 5.24 8.38
CA ALA A 31 -10.92 6.67 8.60
C ALA A 31 -10.59 7.43 7.31
N ASP A 32 -11.14 8.65 7.17
CA ASP A 32 -10.64 9.58 6.15
C ASP A 32 -9.15 9.84 6.39
N GLY A 33 -8.36 9.93 5.31
CA GLY A 33 -6.91 10.03 5.43
C GLY A 33 -6.18 8.69 5.47
N ASP A 34 -6.89 7.57 5.53
CA ASP A 34 -6.28 6.25 5.42
C ASP A 34 -5.72 6.01 4.01
N VAL A 35 -4.53 5.41 3.98
CA VAL A 35 -3.82 4.98 2.78
C VAL A 35 -3.97 3.48 2.66
N PHE A 36 -4.28 2.99 1.47
CA PHE A 36 -4.47 1.59 1.15
C PHE A 36 -3.45 1.12 0.14
N ILE A 37 -3.10 -0.16 0.21
CA ILE A 37 -2.42 -0.89 -0.87
C ILE A 37 -3.39 -1.90 -1.46
N GLY A 38 -3.44 -1.97 -2.80
CA GLY A 38 -4.19 -2.96 -3.56
C GLY A 38 -3.23 -3.86 -4.32
N PHE A 39 -3.56 -5.15 -4.39
CA PHE A 39 -2.88 -6.14 -5.22
C PHE A 39 -3.90 -6.83 -6.12
N ARG A 40 -3.49 -7.16 -7.34
CA ARG A 40 -4.27 -7.95 -8.30
C ARG A 40 -3.35 -8.77 -9.20
N ALA A 41 -3.85 -9.84 -9.80
CA ALA A 41 -3.15 -10.51 -10.88
C ALA A 41 -3.81 -10.20 -12.24
N THR A 42 -3.01 -9.87 -13.25
CA THR A 42 -3.47 -9.70 -14.65
C THR A 42 -3.79 -11.04 -15.32
N ALA A 43 -3.18 -12.12 -14.84
CA ALA A 43 -3.38 -13.50 -15.30
C ALA A 43 -2.93 -14.50 -14.22
N GLY A 44 -3.36 -15.76 -14.35
CA GLY A 44 -2.95 -16.85 -13.46
C GLY A 44 -3.68 -16.84 -12.10
N ASN A 45 -3.00 -17.36 -11.07
CA ASN A 45 -3.55 -17.49 -9.72
C ASN A 45 -3.98 -16.14 -9.17
N GLY A 46 -5.17 -16.10 -8.56
CA GLY A 46 -5.71 -14.88 -7.97
C GLY A 46 -6.20 -13.82 -8.96
N SER A 47 -6.26 -14.09 -10.27
CA SER A 47 -6.75 -13.12 -11.27
C SER A 47 -8.23 -12.74 -11.11
N SER A 48 -9.02 -13.56 -10.42
CA SER A 48 -10.40 -13.25 -10.05
C SER A 48 -10.54 -12.48 -8.74
N LEU A 49 -9.43 -12.15 -8.07
CA LEU A 49 -9.42 -11.52 -6.76
C LEU A 49 -8.62 -10.22 -6.77
N SER A 50 -8.97 -9.34 -5.84
CA SER A 50 -8.15 -8.21 -5.40
C SER A 50 -7.85 -8.39 -3.92
N TYR A 51 -6.64 -8.06 -3.49
CA TYR A 51 -6.28 -8.03 -2.07
C TYR A 51 -6.00 -6.59 -1.67
N VAL A 52 -6.73 -6.06 -0.68
CA VAL A 52 -6.65 -4.67 -0.25
C VAL A 52 -6.29 -4.62 1.22
N VAL A 53 -5.27 -3.84 1.57
CA VAL A 53 -4.79 -3.69 2.95
C VAL A 53 -4.80 -2.21 3.34
N ASN A 54 -5.39 -1.91 4.50
CA ASN A 54 -5.30 -0.56 5.08
C ASN A 54 -3.92 -0.40 5.74
N LEU A 55 -3.15 0.57 5.26
CA LEU A 55 -1.83 0.91 5.80
C LEU A 55 -1.92 1.92 6.95
N GLY A 56 -3.09 2.49 7.19
CA GLY A 56 -3.39 3.51 8.20
C GLY A 56 -3.27 4.94 7.66
N GLN A 57 -3.28 5.89 8.59
CA GLN A 57 -3.33 7.32 8.30
C GLN A 57 -2.11 7.84 7.54
N TYR A 58 -2.34 8.71 6.55
CA TYR A 58 -1.29 9.38 5.77
C TYR A 58 -0.26 10.12 6.64
N SER A 59 -0.68 10.63 7.81
CA SER A 59 0.18 11.36 8.74
C SER A 59 1.39 10.56 9.24
N GLN A 60 1.34 9.23 9.17
CA GLN A 60 2.49 8.39 9.53
C GLN A 60 3.61 8.45 8.48
N PHE A 61 3.28 8.79 7.23
CA PHE A 61 4.22 8.86 6.09
C PHE A 61 4.66 10.30 5.82
N SER A 62 3.79 11.28 6.06
CA SER A 62 4.12 12.70 5.87
C SER A 62 4.95 13.28 7.00
N GLY A 63 5.82 14.24 6.69
CA GLY A 63 6.61 14.97 7.70
C GLY A 63 7.76 14.16 8.30
N GLN A 64 8.03 12.96 7.78
CA GLN A 64 9.21 12.18 8.14
C GLN A 64 10.47 12.87 7.63
N GLY A 65 11.57 12.81 8.41
CA GLY A 65 12.85 13.34 7.97
C GLY A 65 13.38 12.58 6.75
N ALA A 66 14.01 13.28 5.81
CA ALA A 66 14.56 12.65 4.61
C ALA A 66 15.46 11.44 4.93
N GLY A 67 15.23 10.33 4.23
CA GLY A 67 15.94 9.06 4.43
C GLY A 67 15.42 8.23 5.61
N THR A 68 14.44 8.70 6.37
CA THR A 68 13.81 7.91 7.43
C THR A 68 12.99 6.78 6.83
N THR A 69 13.21 5.57 7.31
CA THR A 69 12.41 4.40 6.95
C THR A 69 11.43 4.03 8.07
N VAL A 70 10.15 3.97 7.73
CA VAL A 70 9.06 3.50 8.58
C VAL A 70 8.70 2.07 8.17
N ASN A 71 8.85 1.11 9.08
CA ASN A 71 8.42 -0.27 8.85
C ASN A 71 6.96 -0.45 9.28
N LEU A 72 6.12 -1.02 8.42
CA LEU A 72 4.70 -1.21 8.70
C LEU A 72 4.49 -2.56 9.42
N SER A 73 4.57 -2.57 10.75
CA SER A 73 4.45 -3.78 11.57
C SER A 73 3.00 -4.11 12.01
N GLY A 74 2.05 -3.19 11.84
CA GLY A 74 0.65 -3.35 12.25
C GLY A 74 -0.28 -4.02 11.22
N ILE A 75 0.24 -4.40 10.06
CA ILE A 75 -0.56 -4.90 8.93
C ILE A 75 -0.67 -6.42 8.86
N GLY A 76 -0.10 -7.15 9.83
CA GLY A 76 -0.07 -8.61 9.83
C GLY A 76 0.89 -9.22 8.80
N ASN A 77 0.78 -10.53 8.57
CA ASN A 77 1.60 -11.29 7.63
C ASN A 77 0.97 -11.32 6.24
N ILE A 78 1.00 -10.17 5.55
CA ILE A 78 0.43 -10.05 4.21
C ILE A 78 1.16 -10.94 3.18
N GLY A 79 2.43 -11.30 3.39
CA GLY A 79 3.15 -12.19 2.48
C GLY A 79 2.56 -13.61 2.44
N SER A 80 1.98 -14.07 3.54
CA SER A 80 1.24 -15.33 3.60
C SER A 80 -0.06 -15.25 2.79
N ASP A 81 -0.77 -14.12 2.87
CA ASP A 81 -1.97 -13.88 2.04
C ASP A 81 -1.60 -13.82 0.56
N LEU A 82 -0.56 -13.05 0.20
CA LEU A 82 -0.08 -12.94 -1.18
C LEU A 82 0.32 -14.30 -1.76
N SER A 83 1.01 -15.13 -0.98
CA SER A 83 1.39 -16.49 -1.38
C SER A 83 0.17 -17.40 -1.55
N THR A 84 -0.86 -17.22 -0.73
CA THR A 84 -2.10 -18.00 -0.80
C THR A 84 -2.94 -17.60 -2.01
N ILE A 85 -3.06 -16.30 -2.28
CA ILE A 85 -3.94 -15.74 -3.32
C ILE A 85 -3.28 -15.85 -4.70
N PHE A 86 -2.02 -15.41 -4.81
CA PHE A 86 -1.31 -15.25 -6.08
C PHE A 86 -0.25 -16.34 -6.32
N GLY A 87 -0.05 -17.24 -5.36
CA GLY A 87 0.92 -18.32 -5.41
C GLY A 87 2.29 -17.94 -4.85
N ALA A 88 3.12 -18.95 -4.53
CA ALA A 88 4.43 -18.76 -3.90
C ALA A 88 5.43 -17.92 -4.72
N GLY A 89 5.21 -17.76 -6.03
CA GLY A 89 6.01 -16.94 -6.93
C GLY A 89 5.49 -15.52 -7.16
N TRP A 90 4.56 -15.03 -6.33
CA TRP A 90 3.97 -13.69 -6.47
C TRP A 90 5.04 -12.58 -6.55
N ASN A 91 6.11 -12.75 -5.77
CA ASN A 91 7.20 -11.80 -5.57
C ASN A 91 8.22 -11.75 -6.73
N THR A 92 8.01 -12.54 -7.77
CA THR A 92 8.79 -12.56 -9.02
C THR A 92 7.91 -12.53 -10.27
N SER A 93 6.61 -12.28 -10.11
CA SER A 93 5.63 -12.35 -11.19
C SER A 93 5.29 -10.97 -11.73
N ALA A 94 5.55 -10.74 -13.02
CA ALA A 94 5.09 -9.54 -13.72
C ALA A 94 3.56 -9.45 -13.84
N ASN A 95 2.85 -10.56 -13.59
CA ASN A 95 1.39 -10.59 -13.61
C ASN A 95 0.78 -10.08 -12.30
N VAL A 96 1.53 -10.10 -11.19
CA VAL A 96 1.04 -9.57 -9.92
C VAL A 96 1.37 -8.09 -9.88
N LYS A 97 0.32 -7.28 -9.86
CA LYS A 97 0.36 -5.82 -9.79
C LYS A 97 0.06 -5.35 -8.38
N TRP A 98 0.66 -4.23 -8.00
CA TRP A 98 0.41 -3.59 -6.71
C TRP A 98 0.39 -2.07 -6.85
N GLY A 99 -0.48 -1.40 -6.10
CA GLY A 99 -0.65 0.05 -6.15
C GLY A 99 -1.12 0.62 -4.81
N ILE A 100 -0.79 1.87 -4.54
CA ILE A 100 -1.21 2.64 -3.37
C ILE A 100 -2.31 3.60 -3.78
N PHE A 101 -3.36 3.68 -2.97
CA PHE A 101 -4.47 4.60 -3.20
C PHE A 101 -5.09 5.05 -1.88
N GLY A 102 -5.83 6.15 -1.89
CA GLY A 102 -6.59 6.59 -0.73
C GLY A 102 -7.20 7.97 -0.93
N ARG A 103 -7.98 8.42 0.05
CA ARG A 103 -8.69 9.69 0.01
C ARG A 103 -8.76 10.32 1.40
N ASP A 104 -8.84 11.64 1.40
CA ASP A 104 -9.13 12.44 2.57
C ASP A 104 -10.10 13.55 2.15
N ASP A 105 -11.32 13.49 2.67
CA ASP A 105 -12.36 14.49 2.41
C ASP A 105 -12.59 15.43 3.59
N GLN A 106 -11.69 15.42 4.59
CA GLN A 106 -11.74 16.40 5.67
C GLN A 106 -11.34 17.78 5.13
N GLY A 107 -12.35 18.59 4.83
CA GLY A 107 -12.17 19.92 4.25
C GLY A 107 -12.04 19.87 2.73
N THR A 108 -10.84 20.11 2.21
CA THR A 108 -10.61 20.05 0.75
C THR A 108 -10.07 18.69 0.37
N VAL A 109 -10.78 18.00 -0.53
CA VAL A 109 -10.42 16.66 -1.01
C VAL A 109 -8.95 16.58 -1.39
N ALA A 110 -8.24 15.68 -0.71
CA ALA A 110 -6.92 15.21 -1.07
C ALA A 110 -6.99 13.74 -1.49
N LEU A 111 -6.12 13.37 -2.41
CA LEU A 111 -6.03 12.01 -2.95
C LEU A 111 -4.63 11.48 -2.73
N TYR A 112 -4.54 10.20 -2.41
CA TYR A 112 -3.28 9.47 -2.33
C TYR A 112 -3.21 8.49 -3.50
N SER A 113 -2.08 8.48 -4.19
CA SER A 113 -1.85 7.55 -5.30
C SER A 113 -0.37 7.20 -5.39
N SER A 114 -0.07 6.04 -5.98
CA SER A 114 1.30 5.67 -6.31
C SER A 114 1.70 5.94 -7.74
N ARG A 115 3.00 5.79 -8.03
CA ARG A 115 3.54 5.46 -9.34
C ARG A 115 4.77 4.56 -9.15
N GLU A 116 4.99 3.60 -10.05
CA GLU A 116 6.21 2.80 -10.03
C GLU A 116 7.45 3.65 -10.33
N GLN A 117 8.53 3.37 -9.58
CA GLN A 117 9.85 3.95 -9.84
C GLN A 117 10.54 3.18 -10.97
N ALA A 118 10.95 3.90 -12.02
CA ALA A 118 11.77 3.32 -13.08
C ALA A 118 13.13 2.81 -12.57
N THR A 119 13.67 3.46 -11.53
CA THR A 119 14.85 3.03 -10.79
C THR A 119 14.55 3.13 -9.30
N VAL A 120 14.60 1.99 -8.59
CA VAL A 120 14.34 1.94 -7.14
C VAL A 120 15.23 2.94 -6.39
N GLY A 121 14.61 3.71 -5.49
CA GLY A 121 15.23 4.81 -4.75
C GLY A 121 15.25 6.15 -5.48
N THR A 122 14.76 6.23 -6.72
CA THR A 122 14.67 7.48 -7.49
C THR A 122 13.22 7.82 -7.76
N THR A 123 12.75 8.91 -7.13
CA THR A 123 11.39 9.39 -7.32
C THR A 123 11.12 9.78 -8.78
N GLY A 124 10.05 9.23 -9.32
CA GLY A 124 9.53 9.53 -10.64
C GLY A 124 8.84 10.90 -10.70
N PRO A 125 8.41 11.33 -11.90
CA PRO A 125 7.66 12.58 -12.03
C PRO A 125 6.36 12.51 -11.22
N ALA A 126 5.94 13.63 -10.64
CA ALA A 126 4.67 13.70 -9.94
C ALA A 126 3.47 13.59 -10.90
N TRP A 127 2.29 13.27 -10.33
CA TRP A 127 1.03 13.44 -11.05
C TRP A 127 0.78 14.91 -11.35
N GLY A 128 0.05 15.19 -12.44
CA GLY A 128 -0.43 16.54 -12.71
C GLY A 128 -1.47 16.98 -11.67
N ALA A 129 -1.43 18.25 -11.26
CA ALA A 129 -2.44 18.84 -10.40
C ALA A 129 -3.85 18.67 -10.98
N ARG A 130 -4.84 18.58 -10.09
CA ARG A 130 -6.25 18.35 -10.45
C ARG A 130 -7.13 19.47 -9.91
N SER A 131 -8.19 19.82 -10.63
CA SER A 131 -9.21 20.74 -10.11
C SER A 131 -10.00 20.08 -8.97
N GLN A 132 -10.73 20.88 -8.18
CA GLN A 132 -11.55 20.36 -7.09
C GLN A 132 -12.58 19.33 -7.59
N THR A 133 -13.28 19.63 -8.70
CA THR A 133 -14.27 18.73 -9.29
C THR A 133 -13.63 17.41 -9.74
N GLN A 134 -12.44 17.45 -10.33
CA GLN A 134 -11.70 16.25 -10.72
C GLN A 134 -11.32 15.43 -9.47
N ARG A 135 -10.81 16.08 -8.41
CA ARG A 135 -10.45 15.38 -7.17
C ARG A 135 -11.66 14.73 -6.50
N GLN A 136 -12.81 15.40 -6.47
CA GLN A 136 -14.06 14.85 -5.92
C GLN A 136 -14.56 13.65 -6.73
N SER A 137 -14.45 13.70 -8.06
CA SER A 137 -14.82 12.58 -8.92
C SER A 137 -13.94 11.35 -8.66
N THR A 138 -12.63 11.52 -8.60
CA THR A 138 -11.69 10.44 -8.25
C THR A 138 -11.88 9.94 -6.82
N SER A 139 -12.09 10.85 -5.85
CA SER A 139 -12.38 10.48 -4.45
C SER A 139 -13.61 9.59 -4.37
N SER A 140 -14.66 9.90 -5.14
CA SER A 140 -15.86 9.06 -5.19
C SER A 140 -15.56 7.64 -5.67
N ARG A 141 -14.67 7.49 -6.66
CA ARG A 141 -14.21 6.19 -7.18
C ARG A 141 -13.35 5.43 -6.18
N VAL A 142 -12.37 6.10 -5.56
CA VAL A 142 -11.60 5.53 -4.45
C VAL A 142 -12.53 5.07 -3.31
N GLY A 143 -13.53 5.89 -2.99
CA GLY A 143 -14.55 5.59 -1.99
C GLY A 143 -15.41 4.38 -2.33
N THR A 144 -15.58 4.01 -3.60
CA THR A 144 -16.29 2.76 -3.94
C THR A 144 -15.51 1.53 -3.50
N VAL A 145 -14.16 1.54 -3.59
CA VAL A 145 -13.34 0.42 -3.08
C VAL A 145 -13.40 0.35 -1.56
N ILE A 146 -13.39 1.51 -0.89
CA ILE A 146 -13.32 1.57 0.57
C ILE A 146 -14.70 1.31 1.20
N PHE A 147 -15.74 1.99 0.75
CA PHE A 147 -17.06 2.03 1.40
C PHE A 147 -18.21 1.45 0.57
N GLY A 148 -17.95 1.06 -0.68
CA GLY A 148 -18.97 0.47 -1.54
C GLY A 148 -19.40 -0.92 -1.11
N THR A 149 -20.56 -1.38 -1.57
CA THR A 149 -21.01 -2.76 -1.39
C THR A 149 -20.00 -3.73 -1.99
N ASN A 150 -19.62 -4.77 -1.26
CA ASN A 150 -18.54 -5.70 -1.62
C ASN A 150 -17.16 -5.02 -1.76
N GLY A 151 -16.97 -3.87 -1.12
CA GLY A 151 -15.69 -3.19 -0.94
C GLY A 151 -15.02 -3.58 0.37
N TYR A 152 -14.02 -2.80 0.79
CA TYR A 152 -13.22 -3.06 1.99
C TYR A 152 -14.04 -3.00 3.28
N ASN A 153 -14.80 -1.92 3.48
CA ASN A 153 -15.57 -1.70 4.70
C ASN A 153 -16.67 -2.75 4.86
N GLY A 154 -16.77 -3.34 6.06
CA GLY A 154 -17.74 -4.39 6.36
C GLY A 154 -17.31 -5.78 5.86
N SER A 155 -16.20 -5.90 5.14
CA SER A 155 -15.65 -7.20 4.74
C SER A 155 -14.89 -7.89 5.86
N GLN A 156 -14.77 -9.21 5.74
CA GLN A 156 -13.98 -10.02 6.65
C GLN A 156 -12.49 -9.83 6.38
N SER A 157 -11.73 -9.65 7.45
CA SER A 157 -10.28 -9.64 7.39
C SER A 157 -9.74 -11.04 7.03
N THR A 158 -8.50 -11.14 6.60
CA THR A 158 -7.85 -12.45 6.47
C THR A 158 -7.43 -12.98 7.84
N LEU A 159 -7.04 -14.25 7.88
CA LEU A 159 -6.44 -14.86 9.07
C LEU A 159 -5.04 -14.31 9.37
N ASN A 160 -4.33 -13.83 8.34
CA ASN A 160 -2.96 -13.36 8.47
C ASN A 160 -2.87 -11.83 8.66
N SER A 161 -3.93 -11.08 8.36
CA SER A 161 -4.00 -9.64 8.50
C SER A 161 -5.39 -9.18 8.94
N THR A 162 -5.47 -8.53 10.11
CA THR A 162 -6.72 -7.94 10.63
C THR A 162 -7.16 -6.68 9.86
N VAL A 163 -6.31 -6.19 8.96
CA VAL A 163 -6.55 -4.99 8.14
C VAL A 163 -6.47 -5.30 6.63
N GLY A 164 -6.35 -6.58 6.26
CA GLY A 164 -6.31 -7.05 4.88
C GLY A 164 -7.61 -7.75 4.51
N VAL A 165 -8.13 -7.48 3.31
CA VAL A 165 -9.40 -8.01 2.80
C VAL A 165 -9.19 -8.57 1.40
N ILE A 166 -9.81 -9.72 1.12
CA ILE A 166 -9.92 -10.29 -0.23
C ILE A 166 -11.26 -9.87 -0.83
N LEU A 167 -11.22 -9.19 -1.97
CA LEU A 167 -12.39 -8.76 -2.73
C LEU A 167 -12.51 -9.59 -4.00
N GLU A 168 -13.70 -10.09 -4.30
CA GLU A 168 -13.98 -10.72 -5.60
C GLU A 168 -14.03 -9.66 -6.69
N ASN A 169 -13.38 -9.91 -7.83
CA ASN A 169 -13.41 -9.00 -8.99
C ASN A 169 -14.75 -9.08 -9.74
N THR A 170 -15.51 -10.16 -9.53
CA THR A 170 -16.82 -10.41 -10.13
C THR A 170 -17.73 -11.04 -9.08
N VAL A 171 -18.94 -10.50 -8.90
CA VAL A 171 -19.96 -11.01 -7.97
C VAL A 171 -21.19 -11.41 -8.79
N ASN A 172 -21.65 -12.65 -8.65
CA ASN A 172 -22.79 -13.19 -9.41
C ASN A 172 -22.70 -12.96 -10.93
N GLY A 173 -21.49 -13.15 -11.50
CA GLY A 173 -21.23 -12.96 -12.93
C GLY A 173 -21.16 -11.50 -13.40
N THR A 174 -21.28 -10.52 -12.51
CA THR A 174 -21.18 -9.09 -12.82
C THR A 174 -19.88 -8.50 -12.26
N PRO A 175 -19.14 -7.65 -13.00
CA PRO A 175 -17.94 -7.00 -12.46
C PRO A 175 -18.24 -6.27 -11.14
N ASN A 176 -17.43 -6.53 -10.12
CA ASN A 176 -17.53 -5.86 -8.84
C ASN A 176 -16.94 -4.45 -8.95
N GLN A 177 -17.81 -3.44 -9.01
CA GLN A 177 -17.40 -2.03 -9.10
C GLN A 177 -16.59 -1.56 -7.88
N SER A 178 -16.73 -2.23 -6.73
CA SER A 178 -15.97 -1.93 -5.51
C SER A 178 -14.65 -2.71 -5.43
N SER A 179 -14.33 -3.56 -6.41
CA SER A 179 -13.02 -4.22 -6.43
C SER A 179 -11.94 -3.24 -6.87
N TYR A 180 -10.75 -3.38 -6.27
CA TYR A 180 -9.57 -2.61 -6.67
C TYR A 180 -9.25 -2.84 -8.16
N ALA A 181 -9.27 -4.11 -8.62
CA ALA A 181 -9.04 -4.46 -10.02
C ALA A 181 -10.00 -3.74 -10.97
N TYR A 182 -11.28 -3.60 -10.64
CA TYR A 182 -12.22 -2.84 -11.48
C TYR A 182 -11.80 -1.37 -11.56
N GLN A 183 -11.47 -0.72 -10.44
CA GLN A 183 -11.16 0.71 -10.45
C GLN A 183 -9.87 1.07 -11.19
N VAL A 184 -8.87 0.18 -11.23
CA VAL A 184 -7.60 0.40 -11.94
C VAL A 184 -7.58 -0.17 -13.36
N THR A 185 -8.70 -0.72 -13.86
CA THR A 185 -8.79 -1.23 -15.23
C THR A 185 -10.03 -0.74 -15.99
N SER A 186 -11.01 -0.17 -15.29
CA SER A 186 -12.22 0.39 -15.89
C SER A 186 -11.97 1.80 -16.45
N GLY A 187 -11.34 1.85 -17.62
CA GLY A 187 -11.21 3.08 -18.40
C GLY A 187 -9.79 3.37 -18.86
N VAL A 188 -9.53 4.64 -19.17
CA VAL A 188 -8.23 5.12 -19.66
C VAL A 188 -7.29 5.46 -18.50
N THR A 189 -7.83 5.73 -17.32
CA THR A 189 -7.09 6.14 -16.14
C THR A 189 -7.68 5.47 -14.90
N ASP A 190 -6.82 5.19 -13.93
CA ASP A 190 -7.16 4.53 -12.67
C ASP A 190 -8.08 5.41 -11.84
N PHE A 191 -9.09 4.80 -11.22
CA PHE A 191 -10.12 5.48 -10.44
C PHE A 191 -10.89 6.54 -11.24
N GLY A 192 -11.13 6.26 -12.52
CA GLY A 192 -12.01 7.02 -13.41
C GLY A 192 -11.28 8.07 -14.25
N THR A 193 -11.92 8.49 -15.34
CA THR A 193 -11.34 9.28 -16.46
C THR A 193 -10.79 10.66 -16.10
N THR A 194 -11.08 11.17 -14.91
CA THR A 194 -10.67 12.51 -14.47
C THR A 194 -9.54 12.51 -13.46
N SER A 195 -9.09 11.33 -13.00
CA SER A 195 -7.94 11.18 -12.11
C SER A 195 -6.65 11.64 -12.79
N GLY A 196 -6.53 11.34 -14.09
CA GLY A 196 -5.29 11.46 -14.84
C GLY A 196 -4.14 10.66 -14.24
N TRP A 197 -4.48 9.57 -13.54
CA TRP A 197 -3.58 8.51 -13.12
C TRP A 197 -3.58 7.42 -14.18
N ASN A 198 -2.59 7.40 -15.06
CA ASN A 198 -2.60 6.47 -16.20
C ASN A 198 -2.15 5.05 -15.82
N ASP A 199 -1.36 4.94 -14.75
CA ASP A 199 -0.91 3.68 -14.16
C ASP A 199 -0.33 3.99 -12.76
N ILE A 200 -1.06 3.61 -11.71
CA ILE A 200 -0.57 3.70 -10.33
C ILE A 200 0.22 2.46 -9.92
N GLU A 201 0.21 1.40 -10.72
CA GLU A 201 0.70 0.11 -10.32
C GLU A 201 2.16 -0.12 -10.71
N GLY A 202 2.83 -0.96 -9.93
CA GLY A 202 4.10 -1.60 -10.29
C GLY A 202 3.92 -3.11 -10.39
N ASP A 203 5.00 -3.82 -10.74
CA ASP A 203 4.99 -5.28 -10.79
C ASP A 203 6.27 -5.94 -10.28
N PHE A 204 6.19 -7.25 -10.10
CA PHE A 204 7.28 -8.04 -9.54
C PHE A 204 8.13 -8.76 -10.59
N GLY A 205 8.04 -8.38 -11.87
CA GLY A 205 8.77 -9.04 -12.96
C GLY A 205 10.30 -9.01 -12.79
N ASN A 206 10.82 -7.98 -12.13
CA ASN A 206 12.23 -7.84 -11.75
C ASN A 206 12.51 -8.27 -10.30
N GLY A 207 11.57 -8.96 -9.67
CA GLY A 207 11.58 -9.31 -8.26
C GLY A 207 11.27 -8.12 -7.34
N VAL A 208 11.00 -8.43 -6.07
CA VAL A 208 10.72 -7.43 -5.01
C VAL A 208 11.82 -6.38 -4.82
N ALA A 209 13.08 -6.71 -5.10
CA ALA A 209 14.18 -5.75 -5.02
C ALA A 209 14.17 -4.74 -6.19
N GLY A 210 13.46 -5.06 -7.28
CA GLY A 210 13.37 -4.26 -8.49
C GLY A 210 12.11 -3.39 -8.58
N THR A 211 11.28 -3.32 -7.54
CA THR A 211 10.04 -2.53 -7.55
C THR A 211 9.90 -1.66 -6.30
N ALA A 212 9.39 -0.46 -6.51
CA ALA A 212 9.07 0.52 -5.48
C ALA A 212 7.98 1.46 -6.00
N LEU A 213 7.12 1.93 -5.09
CA LEU A 213 6.02 2.83 -5.43
C LEU A 213 6.22 4.19 -4.74
N ASP A 214 6.45 5.26 -5.51
CA ASP A 214 6.37 6.61 -4.97
C ASP A 214 4.95 6.87 -4.45
N LEU A 215 4.82 7.46 -3.27
CA LEU A 215 3.56 7.96 -2.76
C LEU A 215 3.41 9.43 -3.14
N PHE A 216 2.27 9.78 -3.75
CA PHE A 216 1.91 11.16 -4.04
C PHE A 216 0.65 11.56 -3.28
N ARG A 217 0.60 12.81 -2.84
CA ARG A 217 -0.61 13.46 -2.34
C ARG A 217 -1.02 14.57 -3.30
N THR A 218 -2.19 14.43 -3.93
CA THR A 218 -2.78 15.47 -4.78
C THR A 218 -3.84 16.24 -3.99
N SER A 219 -3.63 17.54 -3.80
CA SER A 219 -4.52 18.40 -3.02
C SER A 219 -4.77 19.75 -3.72
N SER A 220 -5.43 20.69 -3.04
CA SER A 220 -5.55 22.08 -3.52
C SER A 220 -4.23 22.84 -3.53
N ALA A 221 -3.25 22.43 -2.71
CA ALA A 221 -1.95 23.08 -2.64
C ALA A 221 -0.99 22.64 -3.77
N GLY A 222 -1.32 21.57 -4.48
CA GLY A 222 -0.46 20.97 -5.51
C GLY A 222 -0.33 19.46 -5.32
N VAL A 223 0.82 18.93 -5.74
CA VAL A 223 1.15 17.51 -5.60
C VAL A 223 2.44 17.40 -4.80
N ASP A 224 2.37 16.68 -3.68
CA ASP A 224 3.49 16.44 -2.76
C ASP A 224 3.97 14.99 -2.89
N THR A 225 5.26 14.76 -2.68
CA THR A 225 5.88 13.41 -2.72
C THR A 225 6.59 13.12 -1.41
N PRO A 226 5.90 12.57 -0.39
CA PRO A 226 6.50 12.32 0.91
C PRO A 226 7.58 11.23 0.90
N GLY A 227 7.54 10.28 -0.05
CA GLY A 227 8.45 9.14 -0.05
C GLY A 227 7.96 8.02 -0.95
N PHE A 228 8.50 6.82 -0.75
CA PHE A 228 8.14 5.64 -1.53
C PHE A 228 8.03 4.39 -0.66
N PHE A 229 7.22 3.43 -1.11
CA PHE A 229 7.07 2.12 -0.51
C PHE A 229 7.95 1.09 -1.21
N THR A 230 8.48 0.15 -0.43
CA THR A 230 9.06 -1.10 -0.91
C THR A 230 8.42 -2.27 -0.16
N ILE A 231 8.45 -3.44 -0.79
CA ILE A 231 7.92 -4.68 -0.21
C ILE A 231 8.99 -5.77 -0.28
N GLY A 232 9.18 -6.52 0.79
CA GLY A 232 10.07 -7.68 0.83
C GLY A 232 9.41 -8.95 0.30
N SER A 233 10.20 -10.00 0.03
CA SER A 233 9.70 -11.31 -0.43
C SER A 233 8.77 -12.01 0.57
N GLY A 234 8.88 -11.68 1.86
CA GLY A 234 7.95 -12.12 2.91
C GLY A 234 6.73 -11.20 3.08
N GLY A 235 6.52 -10.22 2.19
CA GLY A 235 5.42 -9.25 2.28
C GLY A 235 5.65 -8.12 3.29
N ALA A 236 6.84 -7.98 3.86
CA ALA A 236 7.14 -6.87 4.78
C ALA A 236 7.17 -5.54 4.00
N LEU A 237 6.28 -4.61 4.34
CA LEU A 237 6.22 -3.27 3.74
C LEU A 237 7.04 -2.26 4.55
N SER A 238 7.77 -1.41 3.85
CA SER A 238 8.44 -0.24 4.42
C SER A 238 8.21 1.00 3.57
N PHE A 239 8.21 2.16 4.22
CA PHE A 239 8.12 3.46 3.59
C PHE A 239 9.41 4.24 3.85
N THR A 240 10.04 4.81 2.82
CA THR A 240 11.22 5.65 2.96
C THR A 240 10.91 7.08 2.51
N ALA A 241 11.12 8.02 3.42
CA ALA A 241 10.86 9.43 3.18
C ALA A 241 11.91 10.03 2.24
N VAL A 242 11.48 10.85 1.28
CA VAL A 242 12.38 11.59 0.38
C VAL A 242 12.43 13.07 0.75
N PRO A 243 13.53 13.79 0.47
CA PRO A 243 13.61 15.22 0.74
C PRO A 243 12.53 15.99 -0.04
N GLU A 244 11.84 16.91 0.64
CA GLU A 244 10.99 17.86 -0.08
C GLU A 244 11.83 18.75 -1.00
N PRO A 245 11.40 19.05 -2.23
CA PRO A 245 12.15 19.88 -3.19
C PRO A 245 12.53 21.26 -2.63
N SER A 246 11.70 21.80 -1.75
CA SER A 246 11.88 23.09 -1.08
C SER A 246 13.08 23.10 -0.12
N ALA A 247 13.37 21.98 0.56
CA ALA A 247 14.50 21.86 1.47
C ALA A 247 15.86 21.91 0.74
N MET A 248 15.91 21.35 -0.47
CA MET A 248 17.11 21.39 -1.31
C MET A 248 17.43 22.82 -1.79
N LEU A 249 16.41 23.60 -2.16
CA LEU A 249 16.59 24.98 -2.60
C LEU A 249 17.07 25.91 -1.47
N LEU A 250 16.56 25.76 -0.24
CA LEU A 250 17.05 26.55 0.90
C LEU A 250 18.49 26.17 1.30
N GLY A 251 18.86 24.89 1.25
CA GLY A 251 20.24 24.45 1.50
C GLY A 251 21.24 25.00 0.47
N ALA A 252 20.85 25.01 -0.81
CA ALA A 252 21.64 25.59 -1.88
C ALA A 252 21.74 27.13 -1.77
N ALA A 253 20.65 27.82 -1.41
CA ALA A 253 20.67 29.27 -1.23
C ALA A 253 21.51 29.69 -0.01
N GLY A 254 21.43 28.96 1.11
CA GLY A 254 22.21 29.23 2.32
C GLY A 254 23.73 29.06 2.11
N THR A 255 24.14 28.04 1.34
CA THR A 255 25.55 27.83 0.99
C THR A 255 26.08 28.90 0.04
N LEU A 256 25.29 29.35 -0.95
CA LEU A 256 25.68 30.47 -1.82
C LEU A 256 25.83 31.80 -1.05
N LEU A 257 24.98 32.07 -0.06
CA LEU A 257 25.07 33.27 0.78
C LEU A 257 26.33 33.26 1.66
N LEU A 258 26.75 32.11 2.17
CA LEU A 258 27.98 31.98 2.95
C LEU A 258 29.23 32.15 2.07
N VAL A 259 29.22 31.64 0.83
CA VAL A 259 30.33 31.80 -0.12
C VAL A 259 30.46 33.26 -0.58
N THR A 260 29.35 33.96 -0.81
CA THR A 260 29.37 35.37 -1.22
C THR A 260 29.75 36.32 -0.08
N ARG A 261 29.38 36.02 1.17
CA ARG A 261 29.78 36.82 2.34
C ARG A 261 31.28 36.72 2.63
N ARG A 262 31.90 35.55 2.41
CA ARG A 262 33.34 35.33 2.63
C ARG A 262 34.23 36.06 1.62
N ARG A 263 33.72 36.40 0.43
CA ARG A 263 34.48 37.18 -0.57
C ARG A 263 34.55 38.68 -0.25
N ARG A 264 33.65 39.21 0.58
CA ARG A 264 33.67 40.64 0.94
C ARG A 264 34.65 40.99 2.05
N SER A 265 35.15 40.02 2.82
CA SER A 265 36.11 40.28 3.91
C SER A 265 37.58 40.27 3.48
N LEU A 266 37.89 40.03 2.20
CA LEU A 266 39.26 39.98 1.67
C LEU A 266 39.61 41.17 0.76
N ALA A 267 38.72 42.14 0.61
CA ALA A 267 38.92 43.34 -0.24
C ALA A 267 39.21 44.62 0.57
N SER A 268 39.74 44.50 1.79
CA SER A 268 40.25 45.63 2.57
C SER A 268 41.54 45.25 3.26
N ALA A 269 42.64 45.35 2.52
CA ALA A 269 44.01 45.50 3.00
C ALA A 269 44.79 46.25 1.91
#